data_AF-M0DCE0-F1
#
_entry.id   AF-M0DCE0-F1
#
_cell.length_a   1.000
_cell.length_b   1.000
_cell.length_c   1.000
_cell.angle_alpha   90.00
_cell.angle_beta   90.00
_cell.angle_gamma   90.00
#
_symmetry.space_group_name_H-M   'P 1'
#
loop_
_entity.id
_entity.type
_entity.pdbx_description
1 polymer ?
#
loop_
_entity_poly.entity_id
_entity_poly.type
_entity_poly.pdbx_seq_one_letter_code
_entity_poly.pdbx_strand_id
1 'polypeptide(L)'
;MYLVAVAGTWAFWLPAIGLGVRFDSAAGLALLLIGLSVPGALGIAFVYLTYDERGRTDFWNRVTQPQRFGILWFVVILLVPLGISVLAGVLDLLLGGTGPTWGEGVTEFSVDPLAILPALFFTTLPPILEELGWRGYALDRPQLKWSAFSASAVLGVVWAL
;
A
#
# COMPACT_ATOMS: atom_id res chain seq x y z
N MET A 1 2.20 3.31 17.49
CA MET A 1 2.52 2.82 16.13
C MET A 1 2.29 3.92 15.09
N TYR A 2 1.05 4.40 14.88
CA TYR A 2 0.74 5.49 13.92
C TYR A 2 1.75 6.64 13.86
N LEU A 3 1.96 7.35 14.97
CA LEU A 3 2.92 8.48 15.03
C LEU A 3 4.35 8.06 14.70
N VAL A 4 4.77 6.86 15.12
CA VAL A 4 6.13 6.36 14.90
C VAL A 4 6.31 5.95 13.44
N ALA A 5 5.28 5.40 12.80
CA ALA A 5 5.30 5.07 11.38
C ALA A 5 5.40 6.34 10.52
N VAL A 6 4.52 7.32 10.75
CA VAL A 6 4.56 8.61 10.05
C VAL A 6 5.91 9.30 10.27
N ALA A 7 6.33 9.49 11.52
CA ALA A 7 7.60 10.14 11.82
C ALA A 7 8.80 9.38 11.24
N GLY A 8 8.78 8.04 11.28
CA GLY A 8 9.85 7.22 10.75
C GLY A 8 9.95 7.29 9.22
N THR A 9 8.82 7.24 8.50
CA THR A 9 8.80 7.42 7.04
C THR A 9 9.33 8.81 6.66
N TRP A 10 8.81 9.86 7.29
CA TRP A 10 9.24 11.23 7.03
C TRP A 10 10.70 11.50 7.45
N ALA A 11 11.24 10.77 8.43
CA ALA A 11 12.65 10.88 8.80
C ALA A 11 13.62 10.47 7.68
N PHE A 12 13.18 9.64 6.73
CA PHE A 12 13.97 9.30 5.54
C PHE A 12 13.65 10.21 4.35
N TRP A 13 12.39 10.60 4.18
CA TRP A 13 11.96 11.38 3.01
C TRP A 13 12.24 12.88 3.15
N LEU A 14 12.08 13.49 4.33
CA LEU A 14 12.35 14.92 4.53
C LEU A 14 13.82 15.30 4.28
N PRO A 15 14.83 14.53 4.76
CA PRO A 15 16.22 14.84 4.43
C PRO A 15 16.51 14.70 2.93
N ALA A 16 15.93 13.71 2.25
CA ALA A 16 16.08 13.56 0.80
C ALA A 16 15.57 14.80 0.06
N ILE A 17 14.40 15.29 0.45
CA ILE A 17 13.78 16.51 -0.10
C ILE A 17 14.63 17.74 0.22
N GLY A 18 15.02 17.92 1.49
CA GLY A 18 15.80 19.07 1.94
C GLY A 18 17.19 19.17 1.32
N LEU A 19 17.78 18.02 0.95
CA LEU A 19 19.08 17.94 0.27
C LEU A 19 18.95 17.93 -1.27
N GLY A 20 17.72 17.98 -1.82
CA GLY A 20 17.48 17.93 -3.26
C GLY A 20 17.89 16.60 -3.92
N VAL A 21 17.89 15.50 -3.16
CA VAL A 21 18.20 14.17 -3.69
C VAL A 21 17.05 13.73 -4.59
N ARG A 22 17.35 13.48 -5.87
CA ARG A 22 16.34 12.99 -6.81
C ARG A 22 16.00 11.53 -6.50
N PHE A 23 14.70 11.21 -6.45
CA PHE A 23 14.23 9.85 -6.17
C PHE A 23 14.46 8.83 -7.31
N ASP A 24 14.88 9.30 -8.48
CA ASP A 24 15.37 8.46 -9.58
C ASP A 24 16.88 8.13 -9.48
N SER A 25 17.60 8.76 -8.55
CA SER A 25 18.98 8.39 -8.24
C SER A 25 19.02 7.16 -7.32
N ALA A 26 20.13 6.41 -7.33
CA ALA A 26 20.29 5.24 -6.45
C ALA A 26 20.13 5.61 -4.96
N ALA A 27 20.67 6.75 -4.53
CA ALA A 27 20.55 7.22 -3.15
C ALA A 27 19.11 7.63 -2.81
N GLY A 28 18.44 8.34 -3.72
CA GLY A 28 17.03 8.72 -3.53
C GLY A 28 16.11 7.51 -3.47
N LEU A 29 16.27 6.56 -4.39
CA LEU A 29 15.49 5.32 -4.40
C LEU A 29 15.71 4.52 -3.10
N ALA A 30 16.94 4.44 -2.60
CA ALA A 30 17.20 3.79 -1.31
C ALA A 30 16.44 4.47 -0.16
N LEU A 31 16.51 5.80 -0.07
CA LEU A 31 15.76 6.56 0.95
C LEU A 31 14.24 6.39 0.81
N LEU A 32 13.73 6.35 -0.42
CA LEU A 32 12.32 6.10 -0.72
C LEU A 32 11.91 4.73 -0.19
N LEU A 33 12.61 3.67 -0.58
CA LEU A 33 12.31 2.29 -0.20
C LEU A 33 12.46 2.04 1.29
N ILE A 34 13.45 2.66 1.95
CA ILE A 34 13.61 2.57 3.40
C ILE A 34 12.42 3.21 4.10
N GLY A 35 12.06 4.45 3.74
CA GLY A 35 10.91 5.13 4.33
C GLY A 35 9.59 4.39 4.09
N LEU A 36 9.43 3.80 2.89
CA LEU A 36 8.29 2.97 2.51
C LEU A 36 8.19 1.68 3.33
N SER A 37 9.33 1.11 3.74
CA SER A 37 9.37 -0.12 4.54
C SER A 37 9.10 0.11 6.03
N VAL A 38 9.14 1.37 6.49
CA VAL A 38 9.00 1.72 7.93
C VAL A 38 7.69 1.21 8.54
N PRO A 39 6.50 1.44 7.94
CA PRO A 39 5.25 0.99 8.54
C PRO A 39 5.20 -0.53 8.73
N GLY A 40 5.66 -1.30 7.73
CA GLY A 40 5.72 -2.76 7.81
C GLY A 40 6.70 -3.26 8.87
N ALA A 41 7.92 -2.72 8.88
CA ALA A 41 8.95 -3.08 9.85
C ALA A 41 8.50 -2.77 11.29
N LEU A 42 7.93 -1.59 11.51
CA LEU A 42 7.35 -1.23 12.81
C LEU A 42 6.14 -2.10 13.15
N GLY A 43 5.29 -2.40 12.19
CA GLY A 43 4.18 -3.34 12.33
C GLY A 43 4.62 -4.66 12.95
N ILE A 44 5.59 -5.30 12.32
CA ILE A 44 6.19 -6.55 12.79
C ILE A 44 6.78 -6.34 14.20
N ALA A 45 7.57 -5.29 14.42
CA ALA A 45 8.15 -5.01 15.73
C ALA A 45 7.07 -4.89 16.81
N PHE A 46 5.99 -4.14 16.56
CA PHE A 46 4.88 -3.97 17.51
C PHE A 46 4.09 -5.27 17.74
N VAL A 47 3.93 -6.13 16.73
CA VAL A 47 3.38 -7.48 16.91
C VAL A 47 4.25 -8.27 17.89
N TYR A 48 5.58 -8.33 17.68
CA TYR A 48 6.46 -9.07 18.58
C TYR A 48 6.55 -8.46 19.99
N LEU A 49 6.43 -7.13 20.12
CA LEU A 49 6.48 -6.46 21.42
C LEU A 49 5.20 -6.61 22.24
N THR A 50 4.06 -6.90 21.61
CA THR A 50 2.76 -6.77 22.30
C THR A 50 1.78 -7.92 22.09
N TYR A 51 2.02 -8.82 21.13
CA TYR A 51 1.21 -10.02 20.90
C TYR A 51 1.87 -11.21 21.59
N ASP A 52 1.03 -12.12 22.09
CA ASP A 52 1.44 -13.42 22.60
C ASP A 52 1.80 -14.38 21.45
N GLU A 53 2.26 -15.59 21.79
CA GLU A 53 2.68 -16.59 20.80
C GLU A 53 1.56 -16.95 19.82
N ARG A 54 0.31 -17.03 20.31
CA ARG A 54 -0.88 -17.28 19.49
C ARG A 54 -1.14 -16.14 18.51
N GLY A 55 -1.10 -14.89 18.98
CA GLY A 55 -1.29 -13.72 18.13
C GLY A 55 -0.22 -13.59 17.04
N ARG A 56 1.05 -13.91 17.35
CA ARG A 56 2.14 -13.90 16.36
C ARG A 56 1.93 -14.99 15.30
N THR A 57 1.49 -16.17 15.72
CA THR A 57 1.19 -17.28 14.81
C THR A 57 0.03 -16.93 13.88
N ASP A 58 -1.03 -16.33 14.42
CA ASP A 58 -2.16 -15.85 13.63
C ASP A 58 -1.74 -14.78 12.61
N PHE A 59 -0.91 -13.82 13.01
CA PHE A 59 -0.35 -12.81 12.09
C PHE A 59 0.35 -13.44 10.88
N TRP A 60 1.28 -14.37 11.11
CA TRP A 60 2.01 -15.02 10.00
C TRP A 60 1.14 -15.99 9.18
N ASN A 61 0.15 -16.62 9.80
CA ASN A 61 -0.83 -17.43 9.08
C ASN A 61 -1.67 -16.58 8.12
N ARG A 62 -2.05 -15.35 8.51
CA ARG A 62 -2.76 -14.42 7.61
C ARG A 62 -1.92 -14.00 6.40
N VAL A 63 -0.59 -13.93 6.55
CA VAL A 63 0.34 -13.58 5.47
C VAL A 63 0.58 -14.75 4.50
N THR A 64 0.74 -15.96 5.03
CA THR A 64 1.18 -17.14 4.25
C THR A 64 0.06 -18.02 3.71
N GLN A 65 -1.19 -17.82 4.17
CA GLN A 65 -2.34 -18.67 3.77
C GLN A 65 -3.34 -17.90 2.88
N PRO A 66 -3.04 -17.70 1.58
CA PRO A 66 -3.94 -17.02 0.65
C PRO A 66 -5.21 -17.83 0.34
N GLN A 67 -5.25 -19.12 0.71
CA GLN A 67 -6.41 -19.99 0.52
C GLN A 67 -7.64 -19.60 1.35
N ARG A 68 -7.51 -18.63 2.27
CA ARG A 68 -8.62 -18.10 3.07
C ARG A 68 -9.57 -17.19 2.30
N PHE A 69 -9.22 -16.78 1.09
CA PHE A 69 -10.03 -15.86 0.28
C PHE A 69 -10.94 -16.64 -0.68
N GLY A 70 -12.26 -16.45 -0.57
CA GLY A 70 -13.21 -17.01 -1.55
C GLY A 70 -13.05 -16.38 -2.93
N ILE A 71 -13.42 -17.11 -3.99
CA ILE A 71 -13.32 -16.65 -5.39
C ILE A 71 -13.97 -15.28 -5.63
N LEU A 72 -15.04 -14.97 -4.89
CA LEU A 72 -15.72 -13.68 -4.95
C LEU A 72 -14.78 -12.52 -4.61
N TRP A 73 -13.87 -12.68 -3.65
CA TRP A 73 -12.92 -11.63 -3.28
C TRP A 73 -11.87 -11.39 -4.37
N PHE A 74 -11.47 -12.42 -5.12
CA PHE A 74 -10.63 -12.23 -6.30
C PHE A 74 -11.34 -11.40 -7.36
N VAL A 75 -12.63 -11.67 -7.58
CA VAL A 75 -13.46 -10.86 -8.49
C VAL A 75 -13.55 -9.41 -8.00
N VAL A 76 -13.76 -9.17 -6.71
CA VAL A 76 -13.80 -7.81 -6.14
C VAL A 76 -12.46 -7.08 -6.31
N ILE A 77 -11.34 -7.73 -6.00
CA ILE A 77 -9.98 -7.15 -6.13
C ILE A 77 -9.69 -6.74 -7.57
N LEU A 78 -10.16 -7.50 -8.57
CA LEU A 78 -9.97 -7.18 -9.98
C LEU A 78 -10.97 -6.14 -10.50
N LEU A 79 -12.26 -6.30 -10.21
CA LEU A 79 -13.31 -5.51 -10.83
C LEU A 79 -13.53 -4.15 -10.15
N VAL A 80 -13.27 -4.01 -8.85
CA VAL A 80 -13.51 -2.72 -8.17
C VAL A 80 -12.54 -1.64 -8.66
N PRO A 81 -11.20 -1.84 -8.67
CA PRO A 81 -10.29 -0.83 -9.20
C PRO A 81 -10.56 -0.54 -10.68
N LEU A 82 -10.80 -1.58 -11.48
CA LEU A 82 -11.13 -1.41 -12.90
C LEU A 82 -12.42 -0.61 -13.10
N GLY A 83 -13.48 -0.95 -12.37
CA GLY A 83 -14.77 -0.28 -12.45
C GLY A 83 -14.69 1.18 -12.03
N ILE A 84 -13.95 1.48 -10.95
CA ILE A 84 -13.70 2.87 -10.51
C ILE A 84 -12.93 3.64 -11.59
N SER A 85 -11.87 3.07 -12.16
CA SER A 85 -11.06 3.73 -13.20
C SER A 85 -11.87 4.01 -14.47
N VAL A 86 -12.68 3.05 -14.93
CA VAL A 86 -13.56 3.23 -16.10
C VAL A 86 -14.62 4.30 -15.81
N LEU A 87 -15.27 4.23 -14.64
CA LEU A 87 -16.27 5.23 -14.25
C LEU A 87 -15.65 6.63 -14.20
N ALA A 88 -14.47 6.78 -13.59
CA ALA A 88 -13.76 8.04 -13.51
C ALA A 88 -13.44 8.59 -14.91
N GLY A 89 -12.95 7.75 -15.82
CA GLY A 89 -12.66 8.16 -17.20
C GLY A 89 -13.93 8.52 -18.00
N VAL A 90 -15.05 7.82 -17.79
CA VAL A 90 -16.33 8.19 -18.41
C VAL A 90 -16.80 9.54 -17.90
N LEU A 91 -16.75 9.77 -16.59
CA LEU A 91 -17.11 11.06 -15.99
C LEU A 91 -16.20 12.19 -16.49
N ASP A 92 -14.90 11.94 -16.61
CA ASP A 92 -13.94 12.89 -17.20
C ASP A 92 -14.36 13.29 -18.62
N LEU A 93 -14.67 12.32 -19.47
CA LEU A 93 -15.14 12.56 -20.84
C LEU A 93 -16.43 13.39 -20.87
N LEU A 94 -17.40 13.06 -20.00
CA LEU A 94 -18.67 13.79 -19.91
C LEU A 94 -18.49 15.24 -19.43
N LEU A 95 -17.43 15.52 -18.67
CA LEU A 95 -17.07 16.85 -18.19
C LEU A 95 -16.14 17.60 -19.16
N GLY A 96 -15.87 17.05 -20.34
CA GLY A 96 -15.06 17.67 -21.40
C GLY A 96 -13.56 17.36 -21.34
N GLY A 97 -13.17 16.38 -20.53
CA GLY A 97 -11.81 15.85 -20.47
C GLY A 97 -11.49 14.88 -21.60
N THR A 98 -10.33 14.22 -21.48
CA THR A 98 -9.80 13.30 -22.50
C THR A 98 -10.38 11.89 -22.39
N GLY A 99 -11.05 11.58 -21.27
CA GLY A 99 -11.64 10.27 -21.00
C GLY A 99 -10.67 9.29 -20.33
N PRO A 100 -10.98 7.98 -20.37
CA PRO A 100 -10.13 6.95 -19.74
C PRO A 100 -8.72 6.91 -20.34
N THR A 101 -7.71 7.01 -19.50
CA THR A 101 -6.29 6.86 -19.88
C THR A 101 -5.67 5.62 -19.24
N TRP A 102 -4.66 5.07 -19.90
CA TRP A 102 -3.92 3.90 -19.44
C TRP A 102 -2.45 4.28 -19.26
N GLY A 103 -1.81 3.67 -18.25
CA GLY A 103 -0.38 3.89 -18.02
C GLY A 103 0.49 3.27 -19.10
N GLU A 104 1.73 3.77 -19.23
CA GLU A 104 2.69 3.36 -20.27
C GLU A 104 2.87 1.84 -20.36
N GLY A 105 3.00 1.15 -19.21
CA GLY A 105 3.15 -0.31 -19.19
C GLY A 105 1.96 -1.09 -19.78
N VAL A 106 0.76 -0.49 -19.84
CA VAL A 106 -0.41 -1.09 -20.50
C VAL A 106 -0.43 -0.73 -21.98
N THR A 107 -0.12 0.52 -22.33
CA THR A 107 -0.12 0.98 -23.72
C THR A 107 1.00 0.35 -24.55
N GLU A 108 2.15 0.07 -23.94
CA GLU A 108 3.31 -0.54 -24.60
C GLU A 108 3.25 -2.07 -24.65
N PHE A 109 2.34 -2.69 -23.89
CA PHE A 109 2.25 -4.15 -23.79
C PHE A 109 2.07 -4.85 -25.14
N SER A 110 1.41 -4.21 -26.11
CA SER A 110 1.23 -4.77 -27.47
C SER A 110 2.51 -4.77 -28.30
N VAL A 111 3.49 -3.93 -27.96
CA VAL A 111 4.76 -3.79 -28.67
C VAL A 111 5.86 -4.58 -27.96
N ASP A 112 5.97 -4.39 -26.64
CA ASP A 112 6.87 -5.14 -25.77
C ASP A 112 6.10 -5.65 -24.54
N PRO A 113 5.72 -6.94 -24.51
CA PRO A 113 5.04 -7.52 -23.36
C PRO A 113 5.85 -7.42 -22.05
N LEU A 114 7.17 -7.24 -22.11
CA LEU A 114 8.01 -7.09 -20.91
C LEU A 114 7.92 -5.69 -20.29
N ALA A 115 7.41 -4.68 -21.02
CA ALA A 115 7.23 -3.32 -20.53
C ALA A 115 6.26 -3.22 -19.34
N ILE A 116 5.43 -4.23 -19.12
CA ILE A 116 4.53 -4.29 -17.96
C ILE A 116 5.24 -4.67 -16.65
N LEU A 117 6.42 -5.32 -16.73
CA LEU A 117 7.11 -5.83 -15.54
C LEU A 117 7.53 -4.73 -14.55
N PRO A 118 8.12 -3.60 -14.98
CA PRO A 118 8.40 -2.49 -14.08
C PRO A 118 7.13 -1.92 -13.43
N ALA A 119 6.05 -1.77 -14.19
CA ALA A 119 4.76 -1.29 -13.67
C ALA A 119 4.20 -2.25 -12.60
N LEU A 120 4.23 -3.56 -12.84
CA LEU A 120 3.82 -4.56 -11.85
C LEU A 120 4.71 -4.51 -10.61
N PHE A 121 6.02 -4.36 -10.77
CA PHE A 121 6.95 -4.27 -9.65
C PHE A 121 6.65 -3.05 -8.76
N PHE A 122 6.56 -1.86 -9.35
CA PHE A 122 6.32 -0.63 -8.59
C PHE A 122 4.90 -0.50 -8.03
N THR A 123 3.91 -1.17 -8.63
CA THR A 123 2.53 -1.18 -8.09
C THR A 123 2.34 -2.18 -6.96
N THR A 124 3.12 -3.28 -6.93
CA THR A 124 2.97 -4.35 -5.93
C THR A 124 3.96 -4.24 -4.76
N LEU A 125 5.14 -3.67 -4.98
CA LEU A 125 6.16 -3.53 -3.93
C LEU A 125 5.69 -2.69 -2.73
N PRO A 126 5.09 -1.49 -2.90
CA PRO A 126 4.65 -0.67 -1.77
C PRO A 126 3.62 -1.36 -0.88
N PRO A 127 2.53 -1.96 -1.43
CA PRO A 127 1.59 -2.73 -0.62
C PRO A 127 2.26 -3.87 0.17
N ILE A 128 3.19 -4.61 -0.44
CA ILE A 128 3.88 -5.72 0.25
C ILE A 128 4.67 -5.22 1.47
N LEU A 129 5.34 -4.08 1.32
CA LEU A 129 6.18 -3.50 2.38
C LEU A 129 5.34 -2.85 3.49
N GLU A 130 4.25 -2.18 3.16
CA GLU A 130 3.48 -1.39 4.13
C GLU A 130 2.38 -2.19 4.84
N GLU A 131 1.67 -3.06 4.11
CA GLU A 131 0.42 -3.65 4.58
C GLU A 131 0.61 -4.60 5.77
N LEU A 132 1.82 -5.15 5.96
CA LEU A 132 2.18 -5.90 7.15
C LEU A 132 2.02 -5.06 8.43
N GLY A 133 2.25 -3.75 8.35
CA GLY A 133 2.03 -2.85 9.47
C GLY A 133 0.60 -2.38 9.58
N TRP A 134 0.03 -1.92 8.46
CA TRP A 134 -1.32 -1.35 8.46
C TRP A 134 -2.38 -2.37 8.84
N ARG A 135 -2.42 -3.53 8.16
CA ARG A 135 -3.40 -4.59 8.45
C ARG A 135 -2.98 -5.48 9.61
N GLY A 136 -1.67 -5.64 9.82
CA GLY A 136 -1.15 -6.55 10.84
C GLY A 136 -1.24 -6.05 12.26
N TYR A 137 -1.05 -4.74 12.47
CA TYR A 137 -1.06 -4.15 13.81
C TYR A 137 -1.93 -2.90 13.90
N ALA A 138 -1.75 -1.96 12.95
CA ALA A 138 -2.33 -0.63 13.04
C ALA A 138 -3.86 -0.69 13.07
N LEU A 139 -4.45 -1.52 12.22
CA LEU A 139 -5.90 -1.72 12.13
C LEU A 139 -6.41 -2.76 13.14
N ASP A 140 -5.67 -3.85 13.32
CA ASP A 140 -6.07 -5.01 14.15
C ASP A 140 -6.29 -4.58 15.62
N ARG A 141 -5.40 -3.74 16.16
CA ARG A 141 -5.47 -3.31 17.57
C ARG A 141 -6.65 -2.40 17.89
N PRO A 142 -6.91 -1.30 17.15
CA PRO A 142 -8.09 -0.46 17.39
C PRO A 142 -9.41 -1.19 17.18
N GLN A 143 -9.50 -2.16 16.26
CA GLN A 143 -10.73 -2.94 16.05
C GLN A 143 -11.13 -3.79 17.26
N LEU A 144 -10.24 -4.01 18.24
CA LEU A 144 -10.60 -4.62 19.52
C LEU A 144 -11.49 -3.72 20.39
N LYS A 145 -11.51 -2.40 20.14
CA LYS A 145 -12.22 -1.41 20.95
C LYS A 145 -13.19 -0.54 20.15
N TRP A 146 -12.95 -0.37 18.86
CA TRP A 146 -13.71 0.48 17.97
C TRP A 146 -14.39 -0.33 16.88
N SER A 147 -15.44 0.24 16.28
CA SER A 147 -16.06 -0.35 15.09
C SER A 147 -15.06 -0.41 13.92
N ALA A 148 -15.27 -1.35 12.99
CA ALA A 148 -14.46 -1.46 11.79
C ALA A 148 -14.41 -0.14 11.01
N PHE A 149 -15.55 0.56 10.88
CA PHE A 149 -15.63 1.85 10.21
C PHE A 149 -14.75 2.91 10.89
N SER A 150 -14.88 3.08 12.20
CA SER A 150 -14.11 4.09 12.95
C SER A 150 -12.61 3.81 12.90
N ALA A 151 -12.20 2.55 13.07
CA ALA A 151 -10.80 2.15 12.99
C ALA A 151 -10.22 2.39 11.59
N SER A 152 -10.96 2.03 10.53
CA SER A 152 -10.55 2.26 9.15
C SER A 152 -10.49 3.75 8.79
N ALA A 153 -11.44 4.57 9.28
CA ALA A 153 -11.42 6.01 9.04
C ALA A 153 -10.19 6.68 9.67
N VAL A 154 -9.84 6.32 10.91
CA VAL A 154 -8.63 6.83 11.58
C VAL A 154 -7.37 6.38 10.84
N LEU A 155 -7.28 5.10 10.47
CA LEU A 155 -6.15 4.61 9.67
C LEU A 155 -6.04 5.36 8.34
N GLY A 156 -7.16 5.60 7.65
CA GLY A 156 -7.18 6.34 6.38
C GLY A 156 -6.66 7.77 6.53
N VAL A 157 -7.05 8.49 7.59
CA VAL A 157 -6.52 9.83 7.88
C VAL A 157 -5.02 9.77 8.16
N VAL A 158 -4.55 8.80 8.94
CA VAL A 158 -3.11 8.67 9.24
C VAL A 158 -2.31 8.32 7.99
N TRP A 159 -2.81 7.45 7.13
CA TRP A 159 -2.13 7.05 5.89
C TRP A 159 -2.09 8.19 4.85
N ALA A 160 -3.03 9.13 4.92
CA ALA A 160 -3.04 10.33 4.07
C ALA A 160 -2.04 11.42 4.49
N LEU A 161 -1.40 11.31 5.67
CA LEU A 161 -0.43 12.26 6.23
C LEU A 161 1.01 11.82 5.98
#